data_AF-A0A1W0WAV5-F1
#
_entry.id   AF-A0A1W0WAV5-F1
#
_cell.length_a   1.000
_cell.length_b   1.000
_cell.length_c   1.000
_cell.angle_alpha   90.00
_cell.angle_beta   90.00
_cell.angle_gamma   90.00
#
_symmetry.space_group_name_H-M   'P 1'
#
loop_
_entity.id
_entity.type
_entity.pdbx_description
1 polymer ?
#
loop_
_entity_poly.entity_id
_entity_poly.type
_entity_poly.pdbx_seq_one_letter_code
_entity_poly.pdbx_strand_id
1 'polypeptide(L)'
;MVNKRLLLTRWTIRHAVILVVSLISCMFIYILYSLSSSHDELAIMRVRPDGYVHPFDLLPSSPDWRGVDPKFLTQYRTAYQRNSFTCLTSGEEVPANHINDEYCDCRDGTDEPSTSACSFLVKQKWFYCTAVVKRYGGRIPAAWVDDGICDCCDGSDERGGDDAVRRKCRRTTCLDH
;
A
#
# COMPACT_ATOMS: atom_id res chain seq x y z
N MET A 1 8.49 9.81 76.12
CA MET A 1 7.42 8.83 75.80
C MET A 1 6.91 9.11 74.40
N VAL A 2 7.19 8.25 73.41
CA VAL A 2 6.72 8.45 72.03
C VAL A 2 5.26 8.00 71.93
N ASN A 3 4.40 8.87 71.42
CA ASN A 3 2.95 8.64 71.31
C ASN A 3 2.67 7.55 70.26
N LYS A 4 2.36 6.32 70.72
CA LYS A 4 2.08 5.15 69.88
C LYS A 4 0.98 5.40 68.82
N ARG A 5 0.03 6.32 69.10
CA ARG A 5 -1.02 6.70 68.13
C ARG A 5 -0.47 7.45 66.91
N LEU A 6 0.60 8.24 67.06
CA LEU A 6 1.21 9.01 65.98
C LEU A 6 2.05 8.14 65.02
N LEU A 7 2.63 7.06 65.54
CA LEU A 7 3.39 6.08 64.74
C LEU A 7 2.46 5.20 63.92
N LEU A 8 1.32 4.78 64.49
CA LEU A 8 0.29 4.01 63.80
C LEU A 8 -0.34 4.82 62.65
N THR A 9 -0.67 6.10 62.85
CA THR A 9 -1.23 6.94 61.78
C THR A 9 -0.23 7.23 60.66
N ARG A 10 1.05 7.45 60.99
CA ARG A 10 2.10 7.58 59.97
C ARG A 10 2.33 6.29 59.20
N TRP A 11 2.22 5.14 59.85
CA TRP A 11 2.34 3.83 59.22
C TRP A 11 1.16 3.55 58.28
N THR A 12 -0.07 3.83 58.69
CA THR A 12 -1.27 3.67 57.85
C THR A 12 -1.27 4.61 56.65
N ILE A 13 -0.82 5.85 56.80
CA ILE A 13 -0.70 6.81 55.69
C ILE A 13 0.34 6.34 54.66
N ARG A 14 1.50 5.84 55.11
CA ARG A 14 2.53 5.31 54.21
C ARG A 14 2.02 4.12 53.39
N HIS A 15 1.27 3.20 54.00
CA HIS A 15 0.70 2.05 53.29
C HIS A 15 -0.41 2.47 52.32
N ALA A 16 -1.25 3.44 52.71
CA ALA A 16 -2.28 3.99 51.83
C ALA A 16 -1.67 4.66 50.58
N VAL A 17 -0.58 5.42 50.73
CA VAL A 17 0.11 6.05 49.59
C VAL A 17 0.71 5.00 48.64
N ILE A 18 1.33 3.94 49.16
CA ILE A 18 1.89 2.86 48.34
C ILE A 18 0.79 2.15 47.53
N LEU A 19 -0.35 1.84 48.16
CA LEU A 19 -1.48 1.21 47.49
C LEU A 19 -2.04 2.10 46.37
N VAL A 20 -2.21 3.40 46.62
CA VAL A 20 -2.73 4.33 45.60
C VAL A 20 -1.76 4.45 44.41
N VAL A 21 -0.46 4.59 44.66
CA VAL A 21 0.55 4.66 43.59
C VAL A 21 0.59 3.36 42.76
N SER A 22 0.48 2.20 43.41
CA SER A 22 0.45 0.91 42.72
C SER A 22 -0.79 0.78 41.83
N LEU A 23 -1.97 1.20 42.31
CA LEU A 23 -3.22 1.12 41.54
C LEU A 23 -3.19 2.06 40.32
N ILE A 24 -2.65 3.27 40.47
CA ILE A 24 -2.47 4.21 39.35
C ILE A 24 -1.51 3.64 38.30
N SER A 25 -0.40 3.03 38.74
CA SER A 25 0.55 2.37 37.83
C SER A 25 -0.10 1.21 37.07
N CYS A 26 -0.83 0.33 37.77
CA CYS A 26 -1.56 -0.77 37.14
C CYS A 26 -2.61 -0.29 36.13
N MET A 27 -3.36 0.76 36.45
CA MET A 27 -4.33 1.36 35.51
C MET A 27 -3.63 1.90 34.26
N PHE A 28 -2.51 2.59 34.42
CA PHE A 28 -1.74 3.11 33.29
C PHE A 28 -1.20 1.99 32.39
N ILE A 29 -0.66 0.92 32.99
CA ILE A 29 -0.18 -0.26 32.26
C ILE A 29 -1.34 -0.95 31.51
N TYR A 30 -2.51 -1.10 32.14
CA TYR A 30 -3.69 -1.70 31.51
C TYR A 30 -4.21 -0.87 30.33
N ILE A 31 -4.22 0.47 30.46
CA ILE A 31 -4.62 1.38 29.38
C ILE A 31 -3.63 1.28 28.20
N LEU A 32 -2.32 1.27 28.46
CA LEU A 32 -1.31 1.11 27.41
C LEU A 32 -1.42 -0.25 26.70
N TYR A 33 -1.66 -1.33 27.44
CA TYR A 33 -1.90 -2.66 26.87
C TYR A 33 -3.17 -2.67 26.01
N SER A 34 -4.25 -2.05 26.49
CA SER A 34 -5.53 -1.99 25.76
C SER A 34 -5.43 -1.14 24.48
N LEU A 35 -4.70 -0.02 24.53
CA LEU A 35 -4.39 0.79 23.35
C LEU A 35 -3.52 0.04 22.35
N SER A 36 -2.50 -0.69 22.84
CA SER A 36 -1.68 -1.58 22.00
C SER A 36 -2.50 -2.69 21.34
N SER A 37 -3.50 -3.23 22.04
CA SER A 37 -4.37 -4.31 21.53
C SER A 37 -5.44 -3.83 20.54
N SER A 38 -5.75 -2.52 20.52
CA SER A 38 -6.78 -1.96 19.63
C SER A 38 -6.31 -1.73 18.18
N HIS A 39 -5.02 -1.96 17.88
CA HIS A 39 -4.46 -1.83 16.54
C HIS A 39 -4.58 -3.11 15.67
N ASP A 40 -5.17 -4.21 16.18
CA ASP A 40 -5.11 -5.54 15.56
C ASP A 40 -6.46 -6.09 15.03
N GLU A 41 -7.48 -5.28 14.74
CA GLU A 41 -8.69 -5.75 14.06
C GLU A 41 -9.09 -4.89 12.85
N LEU A 42 -8.64 -5.30 11.65
CA LEU A 42 -9.39 -5.22 10.39
C LEU A 42 -8.62 -5.90 9.24
N ALA A 43 -8.78 -7.21 9.10
CA ALA A 43 -8.50 -7.94 7.85
C ALA A 43 -9.29 -9.27 7.81
N ILE A 44 -10.47 -9.28 7.18
CA ILE A 44 -11.13 -10.54 6.80
C ILE A 44 -10.49 -11.01 5.49
N MET A 45 -9.66 -12.04 5.61
CA MET A 45 -8.78 -12.59 4.59
C MET A 45 -9.45 -13.71 3.79
N ARG A 46 -9.33 -13.70 2.45
CA ARG A 46 -9.57 -14.88 1.62
C ARG A 46 -8.36 -15.81 1.71
N VAL A 47 -8.48 -16.92 2.44
CA VAL A 47 -7.41 -17.91 2.63
C VAL A 47 -7.55 -19.02 1.57
N ARG A 48 -6.45 -19.34 0.86
CA ARG A 48 -6.37 -20.56 0.03
C ARG A 48 -6.35 -21.81 0.93
N PRO A 49 -6.93 -22.95 0.49
CA PRO A 49 -7.11 -24.14 1.34
C PRO A 49 -5.82 -24.81 1.82
N ASP A 50 -4.65 -24.43 1.29
CA ASP A 50 -3.32 -24.88 1.71
C ASP A 50 -2.71 -24.04 2.84
N GLY A 51 -3.37 -22.95 3.26
CA GLY A 51 -2.92 -22.10 4.36
C GLY A 51 -1.61 -21.34 4.09
N TYR A 52 -1.11 -21.38 2.85
CA TYR A 52 0.10 -20.67 2.47
C TYR A 52 -0.25 -19.26 2.01
N VAL A 53 -0.03 -18.31 2.92
CA VAL A 53 -0.09 -16.88 2.61
C VAL A 53 1.30 -16.47 2.12
N HIS A 54 1.41 -15.97 0.88
CA HIS A 54 2.69 -15.44 0.45
C HIS A 54 3.03 -14.23 1.32
N PRO A 55 4.29 -14.03 1.74
CA PRO A 55 4.71 -12.84 2.49
C PRO A 55 4.41 -11.50 1.79
N PHE A 56 4.07 -11.55 0.49
CA PHE A 56 3.65 -10.40 -0.32
C PHE A 56 2.15 -10.04 -0.16
N ASP A 57 1.33 -10.96 0.35
CA ASP A 57 -0.14 -10.80 0.49
C ASP A 57 -0.56 -10.18 1.85
N LEU A 58 0.38 -9.92 2.76
CA LEU A 58 0.14 -9.42 4.13
C LEU A 58 0.52 -7.96 4.36
N LEU A 59 1.05 -7.30 3.35
CA LEU A 59 1.13 -5.83 3.32
C LEU A 59 -0.07 -5.36 2.49
N PRO A 60 -0.70 -4.20 2.75
CA PRO A 60 -1.31 -3.50 1.63
C PRO A 60 -0.17 -3.40 0.62
N SER A 61 -0.25 -4.19 -0.47
CA SER A 61 0.74 -4.12 -1.52
C SER A 61 0.88 -2.63 -1.78
N SER A 62 2.07 -2.07 -1.50
CA SER A 62 2.31 -0.66 -1.78
C SER A 62 1.67 -0.37 -3.13
N PRO A 63 0.81 0.64 -3.28
CA PRO A 63 0.01 0.77 -4.49
C PRO A 63 0.90 0.64 -5.71
N ASP A 64 0.48 -0.14 -6.70
CA ASP A 64 1.33 -0.43 -7.84
C ASP A 64 1.57 0.85 -8.63
N TRP A 65 2.74 1.47 -8.45
CA TRP A 65 3.10 2.71 -9.13
C TRP A 65 3.75 2.48 -10.49
N ARG A 66 3.75 1.24 -11.00
CA ARG A 66 4.23 0.94 -12.35
C ARG A 66 3.40 1.69 -13.38
N GLY A 67 4.02 2.02 -14.49
CA GLY A 67 3.33 2.63 -15.62
C GLY A 67 2.96 4.10 -15.43
N VAL A 68 3.07 4.66 -14.21
CA VAL A 68 2.82 6.07 -13.93
C VAL A 68 3.92 6.94 -14.57
N ASP A 69 3.53 7.98 -15.31
CA ASP A 69 4.49 9.02 -15.74
C ASP A 69 5.16 9.61 -14.49
N PRO A 70 6.50 9.61 -14.39
CA PRO A 70 7.22 10.19 -13.26
C PRO A 70 6.78 11.59 -12.85
N LYS A 71 6.25 12.39 -13.79
CA LYS A 71 5.73 13.75 -13.52
C LYS A 71 4.46 13.76 -12.67
N PHE A 72 3.68 12.68 -12.67
CA PHE A 72 2.40 12.58 -11.97
C PHE A 72 2.46 11.71 -10.70
N LEU A 73 3.61 11.11 -10.40
CA LEU A 73 3.79 10.17 -9.27
C LEU A 73 3.33 10.75 -7.91
N THR A 74 3.51 12.05 -7.69
CA THR A 74 3.05 12.74 -6.48
C THR A 74 1.52 12.79 -6.41
N GLN A 75 0.84 13.06 -7.52
CA GLN A 75 -0.62 13.14 -7.60
C GLN A 75 -1.25 11.80 -7.23
N TYR A 76 -0.75 10.68 -7.77
CA TYR A 76 -1.23 9.34 -7.40
C TYR A 76 -0.99 9.01 -5.92
N ARG A 77 0.17 9.39 -5.36
CA ARG A 77 0.44 9.21 -3.92
C ARG A 77 -0.51 10.02 -3.05
N THR A 78 -0.76 11.27 -3.42
CA THR A 78 -1.70 12.14 -2.70
C THR A 78 -3.14 11.65 -2.82
N ALA A 79 -3.50 10.99 -3.92
CA ALA A 79 -4.83 10.42 -4.10
C ALA A 79 -5.16 9.38 -3.01
N TYR A 80 -4.23 8.46 -2.74
CA TYR A 80 -4.38 7.48 -1.66
C TYR A 80 -4.47 8.13 -0.27
N GLN A 81 -3.76 9.23 -0.03
CA GLN A 81 -3.86 9.98 1.22
C GLN A 81 -5.22 10.68 1.38
N ARG A 82 -5.84 11.09 0.27
CA ARG A 82 -7.13 11.78 0.22
C ARG A 82 -8.32 10.84 0.04
N ASN A 83 -8.06 9.56 -0.24
CA ASN A 83 -9.05 8.58 -0.66
C ASN A 83 -9.88 9.02 -1.89
N SER A 84 -9.30 9.86 -2.75
CA SER A 84 -9.94 10.40 -3.97
C SER A 84 -8.87 10.75 -5.00
N PHE A 85 -9.12 10.42 -6.26
CA PHE A 85 -8.27 10.69 -7.41
C PHE A 85 -9.04 11.53 -8.44
N THR A 86 -8.43 12.61 -8.92
CA THR A 86 -8.95 13.39 -10.04
C THR A 86 -8.22 12.94 -11.31
N CYS A 87 -8.96 12.42 -12.29
CA CYS A 87 -8.43 12.00 -13.58
C CYS A 87 -7.67 13.17 -14.24
N LEU A 88 -6.43 12.91 -14.69
CA LEU A 88 -5.43 13.97 -14.87
C LEU A 88 -5.78 14.98 -15.96
N THR A 89 -6.51 14.56 -16.99
CA THR A 89 -6.89 15.35 -18.16
C THR A 89 -8.39 15.54 -18.27
N SER A 90 -9.17 14.50 -17.96
CA SER A 90 -10.62 14.53 -18.09
C SER A 90 -11.34 15.15 -16.87
N GLY A 91 -10.67 15.18 -15.71
CA GLY A 91 -11.07 15.95 -14.53
C GLY A 91 -12.20 15.36 -13.67
N GLU A 92 -12.77 14.21 -14.04
CA GLU A 92 -13.68 13.49 -13.14
C GLU A 92 -12.96 12.98 -11.88
N GLU A 93 -13.69 12.86 -10.77
CA GLU A 93 -13.18 12.31 -9.52
C GLU A 93 -13.67 10.87 -9.33
N VAL A 94 -12.73 9.99 -8.98
CA VAL A 94 -12.96 8.58 -8.67
C VAL A 94 -12.36 8.25 -7.30
N PRO A 95 -12.84 7.22 -6.59
CA PRO A 95 -12.21 6.77 -5.35
C PRO A 95 -10.76 6.32 -5.57
N ALA A 96 -9.86 6.54 -4.62
CA ALA A 96 -8.44 6.18 -4.80
C ALA A 96 -8.20 4.66 -4.95
N ASN A 97 -9.11 3.83 -4.48
CA ASN A 97 -9.07 2.37 -4.66
C ASN A 97 -9.52 1.90 -6.05
N HIS A 98 -9.95 2.82 -6.92
CA HIS A 98 -10.18 2.55 -8.35
C HIS A 98 -8.89 2.77 -9.18
N ILE A 99 -7.79 3.19 -8.56
CA ILE A 99 -6.50 3.24 -9.26
C ILE A 99 -5.96 1.82 -9.37
N ASN A 100 -5.73 1.36 -10.60
CA ASN A 100 -5.22 0.02 -10.95
C ASN A 100 -6.09 -1.12 -10.43
N ASP A 101 -7.41 -0.99 -10.60
CA ASP A 101 -8.37 -1.99 -10.17
C ASP A 101 -8.86 -2.92 -11.31
N GLU A 102 -8.19 -2.84 -12.47
CA GLU A 102 -8.54 -3.53 -13.72
C GLU A 102 -9.87 -3.08 -14.34
N TYR A 103 -10.40 -1.92 -13.95
CA TYR A 103 -11.57 -1.30 -14.56
C TYR A 103 -11.25 0.12 -15.05
N CYS A 104 -11.93 0.57 -16.12
CA CYS A 104 -11.66 1.86 -16.73
C CYS A 104 -12.71 2.90 -16.32
N ASP A 105 -12.47 3.62 -15.24
CA ASP A 105 -13.32 4.67 -14.68
C ASP A 105 -13.01 6.06 -15.23
N CYS A 106 -11.74 6.37 -15.51
CA CYS A 106 -11.39 7.65 -16.13
C CYS A 106 -11.61 7.60 -17.66
N ARG A 107 -12.24 8.64 -18.21
CA ARG A 107 -12.39 8.83 -19.66
C ARG A 107 -11.06 9.04 -20.39
N ASP A 108 -10.03 9.48 -19.66
CA ASP A 108 -8.66 9.58 -20.16
C ASP A 108 -7.80 8.36 -19.81
N GLY A 109 -8.34 7.40 -19.05
CA GLY A 109 -7.69 6.16 -18.61
C GLY A 109 -6.53 6.35 -17.63
N THR A 110 -6.47 7.49 -16.95
CA THR A 110 -5.38 7.80 -16.03
C THR A 110 -5.49 7.09 -14.68
N ASP A 111 -6.62 6.49 -14.36
CA ASP A 111 -6.82 5.58 -13.23
C ASP A 111 -6.07 4.24 -13.39
N GLU A 112 -5.78 3.81 -14.63
CA GLU A 112 -5.19 2.49 -14.91
C GLU A 112 -3.76 2.56 -15.50
N PRO A 113 -2.77 3.19 -14.80
CA PRO A 113 -1.41 3.26 -15.29
C PRO A 113 -0.69 1.90 -15.31
N SER A 114 -1.03 0.94 -14.44
CA SER A 114 -0.32 -0.34 -14.28
C SER A 114 -1.05 -1.56 -14.82
N THR A 115 -2.21 -1.40 -15.46
CA THR A 115 -3.04 -2.48 -16.03
C THR A 115 -3.30 -2.23 -17.51
N SER A 116 -3.97 -3.15 -18.20
CA SER A 116 -4.42 -2.97 -19.59
C SER A 116 -5.89 -2.55 -19.72
N ALA A 117 -6.61 -2.26 -18.63
CA ALA A 117 -8.06 -2.08 -18.62
C ALA A 117 -8.55 -0.92 -19.51
N CYS A 118 -7.82 0.19 -19.53
CA CYS A 118 -8.12 1.32 -20.40
C CYS A 118 -7.45 1.26 -21.79
N SER A 119 -6.99 0.09 -22.25
CA SER A 119 -6.25 -0.08 -23.52
C SER A 119 -7.04 0.28 -24.79
N PHE A 120 -8.37 0.28 -24.71
CA PHE A 120 -9.25 0.71 -25.80
C PHE A 120 -9.24 2.24 -26.03
N LEU A 121 -8.68 3.03 -25.11
CA LEU A 121 -8.56 4.49 -25.23
C LEU A 121 -7.34 4.86 -26.10
N VAL A 122 -7.55 4.80 -27.41
CA VAL A 122 -6.53 4.92 -28.48
C VAL A 122 -5.62 6.18 -28.41
N LYS A 123 -6.01 7.23 -27.68
CA LYS A 123 -5.34 8.55 -27.72
C LYS A 123 -4.50 8.92 -26.49
N GLN A 124 -4.68 8.28 -25.34
CA GLN A 124 -4.12 8.81 -24.08
C GLN A 124 -3.53 7.76 -23.13
N LYS A 125 -3.65 6.45 -23.42
CA LYS A 125 -3.10 5.46 -22.49
C LYS A 125 -1.69 5.02 -22.86
N TRP A 126 -0.77 5.29 -21.95
CA TRP A 126 0.63 4.88 -22.00
C TRP A 126 1.02 4.22 -20.68
N PHE A 127 1.80 3.15 -20.76
CA PHE A 127 2.51 2.58 -19.62
C PHE A 127 3.95 3.07 -19.65
N TYR A 128 4.41 3.73 -18.60
CA TYR A 128 5.80 4.17 -18.45
C TYR A 128 6.67 3.09 -17.81
N CYS A 129 7.71 2.65 -18.53
CA CYS A 129 8.67 1.68 -18.02
C CYS A 129 9.45 2.28 -16.84
N THR A 130 9.72 1.48 -15.80
CA THR A 130 10.28 1.95 -14.52
C THR A 130 11.71 2.48 -14.66
N ALA A 131 12.54 1.80 -15.44
CA ALA A 131 13.90 2.20 -15.77
C ALA A 131 13.98 2.61 -17.24
N VAL A 132 14.22 3.90 -17.46
CA VAL A 132 14.40 4.45 -18.79
C VAL A 132 15.72 3.94 -19.37
N VAL A 133 15.68 2.87 -20.15
CA VAL A 133 16.79 2.60 -21.06
C VAL A 133 16.71 3.70 -22.12
N LYS A 134 17.65 4.66 -22.07
CA LYS A 134 17.63 5.96 -22.77
C LYS A 134 17.35 5.93 -24.30
N ARG A 135 17.26 4.75 -24.91
CA ARG A 135 17.13 4.55 -26.36
C ARG A 135 15.69 4.41 -26.88
N TYR A 136 14.69 4.07 -26.05
CA TYR A 136 13.36 3.62 -26.52
C TYR A 136 12.14 4.42 -26.03
N GLY A 137 12.28 5.71 -25.74
CA GLY A 137 11.12 6.56 -25.40
C GLY A 137 10.44 6.28 -24.06
N GLY A 138 10.81 5.19 -23.36
CA GLY A 138 10.47 4.93 -21.96
C GLY A 138 9.00 4.63 -21.67
N ARG A 139 8.18 4.39 -22.70
CA ARG A 139 6.76 4.07 -22.57
C ARG A 139 6.27 3.15 -23.68
N ILE A 140 5.28 2.33 -23.38
CA ILE A 140 4.65 1.38 -24.30
C ILE A 140 3.13 1.61 -24.35
N PRO A 141 2.46 1.14 -25.40
CA PRO A 141 1.01 1.05 -25.42
C PRO A 141 0.48 0.25 -24.23
N ALA A 142 -0.64 0.73 -23.73
CA ALA A 142 -1.42 0.10 -22.70
C ALA A 142 -1.71 -1.40 -22.80
N ALA A 143 -1.89 -1.86 -24.03
CA ALA A 143 -2.34 -3.21 -24.34
C ALA A 143 -1.21 -4.23 -24.14
N TRP A 144 0.03 -3.75 -24.02
CA TRP A 144 1.25 -4.54 -23.85
C TRP A 144 1.63 -4.66 -22.37
N VAL A 145 0.70 -4.36 -21.48
CA VAL A 145 0.91 -4.51 -20.03
C VAL A 145 0.36 -5.88 -19.65
N ASP A 146 1.23 -6.73 -19.13
CA ASP A 146 0.90 -8.08 -18.68
C ASP A 146 0.31 -8.96 -19.81
N ASP A 147 0.83 -8.80 -21.03
CA ASP A 147 0.37 -9.54 -22.23
C ASP A 147 1.19 -10.82 -22.53
N GLY A 148 2.23 -11.08 -21.73
CA GLY A 148 3.12 -12.23 -21.87
C GLY A 148 4.39 -11.94 -22.68
N ILE A 149 4.57 -10.72 -23.18
CA ILE A 149 5.68 -10.29 -24.01
C ILE A 149 6.49 -9.23 -23.26
N CYS A 150 7.82 -9.28 -23.40
CA CYS A 150 8.70 -8.32 -22.74
C CYS A 150 8.94 -7.13 -23.67
N ASP A 151 8.16 -6.06 -23.52
CA ASP A 151 8.27 -4.83 -24.30
C ASP A 151 9.12 -3.78 -23.57
N CYS A 152 8.92 -3.61 -22.27
CA CYS A 152 9.84 -2.85 -21.44
C CYS A 152 11.13 -3.65 -21.21
N CYS A 153 12.28 -3.07 -21.55
CA CYS A 153 13.60 -3.70 -21.37
C CYS A 153 13.99 -3.96 -19.90
N ASP A 154 13.30 -3.33 -18.96
CA ASP A 154 13.44 -3.59 -17.53
C ASP A 154 12.43 -4.64 -17.01
N GLY A 155 11.57 -5.16 -17.89
CA GLY A 155 10.49 -6.11 -17.60
C GLY A 155 9.43 -5.56 -16.65
N SER A 156 9.27 -4.24 -16.59
CA SER A 156 8.30 -3.61 -15.68
C SER A 156 6.85 -3.72 -16.13
N ASP A 157 6.62 -3.94 -17.42
CA ASP A 157 5.33 -4.25 -18.04
C ASP A 157 4.74 -5.57 -17.55
N GLU A 158 5.56 -6.61 -17.41
CA GLU A 158 5.11 -7.99 -17.15
C GLU A 158 5.14 -8.42 -15.66
N ARG A 159 4.79 -7.54 -14.71
CA ARG A 159 4.84 -7.90 -13.26
C ARG A 159 3.56 -8.53 -12.72
N GLY A 160 2.41 -8.29 -13.32
CA GLY A 160 1.13 -8.93 -13.02
C GLY A 160 0.94 -10.29 -13.70
N GLY A 161 1.73 -10.60 -14.74
CA GLY A 161 1.69 -11.87 -15.47
C GLY A 161 2.32 -13.10 -14.77
N ASP A 162 2.36 -14.23 -15.47
CA ASP A 162 2.92 -15.53 -14.99
C ASP A 162 4.38 -15.39 -14.51
N ASP A 163 4.71 -16.05 -13.39
CA ASP A 163 6.05 -16.16 -12.85
C ASP A 163 7.12 -16.55 -13.89
N ALA A 164 6.76 -17.40 -14.85
CA ALA A 164 7.66 -17.78 -15.94
C ALA A 164 8.00 -16.59 -16.84
N VAL A 165 7.00 -15.76 -17.18
CA VAL A 165 7.15 -14.54 -17.99
C VAL A 165 7.97 -13.51 -17.22
N ARG A 166 7.60 -13.24 -15.96
CA ARG A 166 8.37 -12.36 -15.07
C ARG A 166 9.86 -12.71 -15.02
N ARG A 167 10.17 -14.01 -14.87
CA ARG A 167 11.55 -14.51 -14.83
C ARG A 167 12.28 -14.37 -16.17
N LYS A 168 11.56 -14.42 -17.28
CA LYS A 168 12.08 -14.22 -18.64
C LYS A 168 12.42 -12.75 -18.87
N CYS A 169 11.50 -11.82 -18.60
CA CYS A 169 11.71 -10.38 -18.82
C CYS A 169 12.81 -9.80 -17.93
N ARG A 170 13.06 -10.39 -16.75
CA ARG A 170 14.18 -10.03 -15.89
C ARG A 170 15.56 -10.43 -16.45
N ARG A 171 15.63 -11.40 -17.36
CA ARG A 171 16.88 -12.05 -17.81
C ARG A 171 17.30 -11.71 -19.23
N THR A 172 16.42 -11.19 -20.10
CA THR A 172 16.70 -11.12 -21.54
C THR A 172 15.99 -9.95 -22.23
N THR A 173 16.62 -9.48 -23.31
CA THR A 173 16.24 -8.39 -24.24
C THR A 173 14.74 -8.23 -24.48
N CYS A 174 14.28 -6.99 -24.31
CA CYS A 174 13.03 -6.47 -24.85
C CYS A 174 12.95 -6.63 -26.36
N LEU A 175 11.73 -6.60 -26.90
CA LEU A 175 11.51 -6.38 -28.32
C LEU A 175 11.97 -4.97 -28.71
N ASP A 176 12.74 -4.88 -29.78
CA ASP A 176 13.13 -3.64 -30.45
C ASP A 176 12.00 -3.33 -31.45
N HIS A 177 11.06 -2.44 -31.09
CA HIS A 177 9.92 -2.04 -31.93
C HIS A 177 10.24 -0.81 -32.79
#